data_AF-A0A9J6AYD3-F1
#
_entry.id   AF-A0A9J6AYD3-F1
#
_cell.length_a   1.000
_cell.length_b   1.000
_cell.length_c   1.000
_cell.angle_alpha   90.00
_cell.angle_beta   90.00
_cell.angle_gamma   90.00
#
_symmetry.space_group_name_H-M   'P 1'
#
loop_
_entity.id
_entity.type
_entity.pdbx_description
1 polymer ?
#
loop_
_entity_poly.entity_id
_entity_poly.type
_entity_poly.pdbx_seq_one_letter_code
_entity_poly.pdbx_strand_id
1 'polypeptide(L)'
;MHLGITSEKVVTLDVFKCATPTNINISYKPCGLKWKARDVVTTPQLQCMTMASTPVSELSDGPVLSVINKRLCALRKKHNRIFQMEESRMKGKTLNKEQKETLRSKSVVITAIDELEKLRHPLAAVVVEEFLLAPC
;
A
#
# COMPACT_ATOMS: atom_id res chain seq x y z
N MET A 1 -32.99 33.58 18.86
CA MET A 1 -34.01 32.75 18.18
C MET A 1 -33.40 32.26 16.87
N HIS A 2 -33.35 30.94 16.68
CA HIS A 2 -32.84 30.25 15.49
C HIS A 2 -33.89 30.17 14.39
N LEU A 3 -33.44 30.17 13.12
CA LEU A 3 -33.75 29.30 11.96
C LEU A 3 -33.56 30.16 10.69
N GLY A 4 -32.63 29.89 9.78
CA GLY A 4 -32.35 28.60 9.12
C GLY A 4 -32.93 28.67 7.71
N ILE A 5 -32.33 29.51 6.86
CA ILE A 5 -32.77 29.72 5.48
C ILE A 5 -32.40 28.52 4.60
N THR A 6 -33.42 28.08 3.89
CA THR A 6 -33.51 27.13 2.80
C THR A 6 -32.56 27.48 1.65
N SER A 7 -31.83 26.49 1.12
CA SER A 7 -31.64 26.34 -0.32
C SER A 7 -31.02 24.98 -0.61
N GLU A 8 -31.78 24.13 -1.29
CA GLU A 8 -31.24 23.08 -2.15
C GLU A 8 -30.13 23.66 -3.03
N LYS A 9 -29.02 22.93 -3.15
CA LYS A 9 -28.08 23.13 -4.25
C LYS A 9 -28.16 21.91 -5.13
N VAL A 10 -29.11 21.99 -6.07
CA VAL A 10 -29.11 21.21 -7.30
C VAL A 10 -27.76 21.44 -7.96
N VAL A 11 -26.91 20.42 -7.98
CA VAL A 11 -25.67 20.42 -8.75
C VAL A 11 -26.06 20.23 -10.21
N THR A 12 -26.26 21.34 -10.91
CA THR A 12 -26.37 21.36 -12.37
C THR A 12 -25.07 20.83 -12.99
N LEU A 13 -25.22 19.87 -13.88
CA LEU A 13 -24.17 19.26 -14.71
C LEU A 13 -23.56 20.34 -15.61
N ASP A 14 -22.52 21.02 -15.12
CA ASP A 14 -21.77 21.95 -15.95
C ASP A 14 -20.77 21.20 -16.82
N VAL A 15 -20.72 21.61 -18.08
CA VAL A 15 -20.08 20.93 -19.19
C VAL A 15 -18.57 20.90 -18.98
N PHE A 16 -18.01 19.71 -18.72
CA PHE A 16 -16.56 19.51 -18.68
C PHE A 16 -15.99 19.70 -20.10
N LYS A 17 -15.50 20.91 -20.37
CA LYS A 17 -14.81 21.26 -21.61
C LYS A 17 -13.55 20.40 -21.74
N CYS A 18 -13.39 19.80 -22.92
CA CYS A 18 -12.30 18.92 -23.31
C CYS A 18 -10.93 19.53 -23.00
N ALA A 19 -10.27 19.04 -21.95
CA ALA A 19 -8.84 19.16 -21.80
C ALA A 19 -8.18 18.04 -22.62
N THR A 20 -7.25 18.44 -23.48
CA THR A 20 -6.39 17.61 -24.34
C THR A 20 -5.89 16.32 -23.66
N PRO A 21 -5.79 15.19 -24.39
CA PRO A 21 -5.29 13.93 -23.84
C PRO A 21 -3.79 14.09 -23.54
N THR A 22 -3.47 14.46 -22.32
CA THR A 22 -2.09 14.39 -21.86
C THR A 22 -1.79 12.91 -21.69
N ASN A 23 -0.86 12.39 -22.50
CA ASN A 23 -0.35 11.02 -22.41
C ASN A 23 0.27 10.84 -21.02
N ILE A 24 -0.51 10.40 -20.03
CA ILE A 24 0.01 10.12 -18.70
C ILE A 24 0.77 8.79 -18.83
N ASN A 25 2.09 8.85 -18.82
CA ASN A 25 2.93 7.66 -18.71
C ASN A 25 2.76 7.07 -17.31
N ILE A 26 1.75 6.23 -17.14
CA ILE A 26 1.60 5.43 -15.94
C ILE A 26 2.64 4.31 -16.04
N SER A 27 3.81 4.50 -15.44
CA SER A 27 4.90 3.51 -15.46
C SER A 27 4.60 2.23 -14.66
N TYR A 28 3.34 1.99 -14.30
CA TYR A 28 2.91 0.79 -13.59
C TYR A 28 2.03 -0.07 -14.51
N LYS A 29 2.60 -1.19 -14.97
CA LYS A 29 1.91 -2.22 -15.74
C LYS A 29 1.42 -3.31 -14.77
N PRO A 30 0.11 -3.42 -14.48
CA PRO A 30 -0.40 -4.51 -13.67
C PRO A 30 -0.20 -5.85 -14.38
N CYS A 31 0.33 -6.84 -13.66
CA CYS A 31 0.56 -8.18 -14.18
C CYS A 31 -0.79 -8.87 -14.43
N GLY A 32 -1.04 -9.33 -15.66
CA GLY A 32 -2.20 -10.16 -16.01
C GLY A 32 -3.09 -9.66 -17.15
N LEU A 33 -2.97 -8.39 -17.56
CA LEU A 33 -3.75 -7.86 -18.69
C LEU A 33 -2.94 -7.87 -20.00
N LYS A 34 -3.51 -8.47 -21.05
CA LYS A 34 -2.99 -8.38 -22.42
C LYS A 34 -3.58 -7.14 -23.11
N TRP A 35 -2.88 -6.01 -23.01
CA TRP A 35 -3.31 -4.77 -23.67
C TRP A 35 -3.05 -4.86 -25.18
N LYS A 36 -4.07 -4.65 -25.99
CA LYS A 36 -3.92 -4.29 -27.41
C LYS A 36 -4.06 -2.77 -27.50
N ALA A 37 -3.17 -2.13 -28.26
CA ALA A 37 -2.80 -0.73 -28.10
C ALA A 37 -3.84 0.34 -28.49
N ARG A 38 -5.15 0.09 -28.39
CA ARG A 38 -6.21 1.03 -28.82
C ARG A 38 -7.47 1.07 -27.95
N ASP A 39 -7.38 0.74 -26.67
CA ASP A 39 -8.54 0.85 -25.78
C ASP A 39 -8.43 2.15 -24.96
N VAL A 40 -9.16 3.18 -25.38
CA VAL A 40 -9.42 4.38 -24.58
C VAL A 40 -10.23 3.96 -23.37
N VAL A 41 -9.68 4.19 -22.17
CA VAL A 41 -10.41 3.97 -20.92
C VAL A 41 -11.49 5.05 -20.82
N THR A 42 -12.75 4.66 -21.00
CA THR A 42 -13.90 5.55 -20.90
C THR A 42 -14.10 6.01 -19.46
N THR A 43 -14.57 7.25 -19.24
CA THR A 43 -14.87 7.84 -17.92
C THR A 43 -15.60 6.91 -16.92
N PRO A 44 -16.59 6.08 -17.31
CA PRO A 44 -17.18 5.10 -16.39
C PRO A 44 -16.22 3.99 -15.94
N GLN A 45 -15.24 3.59 -16.76
CA GLN A 45 -14.18 2.65 -16.36
C GLN A 45 -13.25 3.29 -15.32
N LEU A 46 -12.95 4.60 -15.43
CA LEU A 46 -12.24 5.34 -14.39
C LEU A 46 -13.06 5.39 -13.09
N GLN A 47 -14.38 5.60 -13.18
CA GLN A 47 -15.26 5.64 -12.02
C GLN A 47 -15.42 4.26 -11.35
N CYS A 48 -15.45 3.18 -12.13
CA CYS A 48 -15.37 1.80 -11.62
C CYS A 48 -14.00 1.51 -11.01
N MET A 49 -12.90 2.05 -11.55
CA MET A 49 -11.57 1.98 -10.91
C MET A 49 -11.51 2.80 -9.62
N THR A 50 -12.23 3.92 -9.51
CA THR A 50 -12.33 4.71 -8.28
C THR A 50 -13.22 4.05 -7.22
N MET A 51 -14.31 3.38 -7.60
CA MET A 51 -15.20 2.67 -6.67
C MET A 51 -14.74 1.23 -6.33
N ALA A 52 -13.99 0.57 -7.21
CA ALA A 52 -13.32 -0.70 -6.93
C ALA A 52 -11.96 -0.52 -6.24
N SER A 53 -11.53 0.74 -6.02
CA SER A 53 -10.32 1.10 -5.29
C SER A 53 -10.58 2.11 -4.17
N THR A 54 -11.77 2.09 -3.57
CA THR A 54 -11.82 2.23 -2.10
C THR A 54 -11.68 0.83 -1.57
N PRO A 55 -10.47 0.36 -1.24
CA PRO A 55 -10.36 -0.93 -0.64
C PRO A 55 -11.08 -0.81 0.71
N VAL A 56 -12.00 -1.73 0.98
CA VAL A 56 -12.40 -2.08 2.36
C VAL A 56 -11.14 -2.36 3.22
N SER A 57 -9.97 -2.57 2.58
CA SER A 57 -8.65 -2.63 3.20
C SER A 57 -8.08 -1.30 3.75
N GLU A 58 -8.57 -0.12 3.34
CA GLU A 58 -8.17 1.17 3.95
C GLU A 58 -8.85 1.40 5.31
N LEU A 59 -9.87 0.61 5.63
CA LEU A 59 -10.42 0.47 6.99
C LEU A 59 -9.98 -0.83 7.68
N SER A 60 -9.57 -1.88 6.95
CA SER A 60 -9.22 -3.17 7.57
C SER A 60 -7.89 -3.13 8.35
N ASP A 61 -6.95 -2.30 7.91
CA ASP A 61 -5.68 -2.12 8.61
C ASP A 61 -5.73 -0.78 9.35
N GLY A 62 -6.37 -0.77 10.52
CA GLY A 62 -6.33 0.38 11.42
C GLY A 62 -4.90 0.93 11.60
N PRO A 63 -4.71 2.19 12.04
CA PRO A 63 -3.41 2.88 12.03
C PRO A 63 -2.24 2.06 12.60
N VAL A 64 -2.50 1.25 13.62
CA VAL A 64 -1.54 0.33 14.25
C VAL A 64 -1.06 -0.77 13.28
N LEU A 65 -1.97 -1.43 12.59
CA LEU A 65 -1.66 -2.53 11.66
C LEU A 65 -0.89 -2.01 10.43
N SER A 66 -1.23 -0.80 9.96
CA SER A 66 -0.48 -0.11 8.90
C SER A 66 0.99 0.13 9.26
N VAL A 67 1.27 0.58 10.49
CA VAL A 67 2.65 0.79 10.98
C VAL A 67 3.43 -0.53 11.03
N ILE A 68 2.80 -1.60 11.51
CA ILE A 68 3.42 -2.94 11.58
C ILE A 68 3.74 -3.45 10.17
N ASN A 69 2.80 -3.34 9.23
CA ASN A 69 2.99 -3.76 7.84
C ASN A 69 4.12 -2.96 7.15
N LYS A 70 4.19 -1.65 7.38
CA LYS A 70 5.28 -0.80 6.88
C LYS A 70 6.63 -1.23 7.45
N ARG A 71 6.70 -1.49 8.76
CA ARG A 71 7.94 -1.95 9.42
C ARG A 71 8.38 -3.32 8.92
N LEU A 72 7.46 -4.27 8.76
CA LEU A 72 7.71 -5.58 8.17
C LEU A 72 8.26 -5.46 6.74
N CYS A 73 7.67 -4.59 5.91
CA CYS A 73 8.16 -4.34 4.55
C CYS A 73 9.62 -3.84 4.55
N ALA A 74 9.93 -2.85 5.39
CA ALA A 74 11.28 -2.29 5.51
C ALA A 74 12.29 -3.34 6.00
N LEU A 75 11.94 -4.13 7.01
CA LEU A 75 12.79 -5.20 7.54
C LEU A 75 13.02 -6.31 6.51
N ARG A 76 11.99 -6.75 5.78
CA ARG A 76 12.13 -7.74 4.70
C ARG A 76 13.03 -7.23 3.57
N LYS A 77 12.92 -5.96 3.19
CA LYS A 77 13.84 -5.33 2.22
C LYS A 77 15.28 -5.37 2.74
N LYS A 78 15.50 -5.04 4.02
CA LYS A 78 16.83 -5.11 4.65
C LYS A 78 17.36 -6.55 4.70
N HIS A 79 16.53 -7.52 5.06
CA HIS A 79 16.88 -8.94 5.06
C HIS A 79 17.30 -9.43 3.66
N ASN A 80 16.53 -9.08 2.63
CA ASN A 80 16.87 -9.43 1.24
C ASN A 80 18.18 -8.79 0.79
N ARG A 81 18.46 -7.55 1.22
CA ARG A 81 19.75 -6.89 0.96
C ARG A 81 20.91 -7.60 1.65
N ILE A 82 20.73 -8.02 2.91
CA ILE A 82 21.71 -8.82 3.66
C ILE A 82 21.99 -10.13 2.94
N PHE A 83 20.96 -10.85 2.52
CA PHE A 83 21.08 -12.11 1.79
C PHE A 83 21.92 -11.94 0.50
N GLN A 84 21.62 -10.94 -0.33
CA GLN A 84 22.40 -10.65 -1.55
C GLN A 84 23.86 -10.27 -1.25
N MET A 85 24.12 -9.58 -0.14
CA MET A 85 25.48 -9.25 0.30
C MET A 85 26.25 -10.49 0.79
N GLU A 86 25.58 -11.44 1.44
CA GLU A 86 26.18 -12.72 1.83
C GLU A 86 26.56 -13.55 0.61
N GLU A 87 25.67 -13.67 -0.39
CA GLU A 87 25.99 -14.35 -1.65
C GLU A 87 27.17 -13.71 -2.38
N SER A 88 27.21 -12.37 -2.41
CA SER A 88 28.33 -11.62 -2.96
C SER A 88 29.64 -11.87 -2.22
N ARG A 89 29.60 -11.98 -0.89
CA ARG A 89 30.75 -12.30 -0.05
C ARG A 89 31.23 -13.73 -0.24
N MET A 90 30.32 -14.70 -0.36
CA MET A 90 30.66 -16.10 -0.66
C MET A 90 31.35 -16.22 -2.02
N LYS A 91 30.99 -15.37 -2.99
CA LYS A 91 31.66 -15.24 -4.29
C LYS A 91 33.02 -14.51 -4.24
N GLY A 92 33.54 -14.20 -3.05
CA GLY A 92 34.87 -13.60 -2.86
C GLY A 92 34.93 -12.08 -2.96
N LYS A 93 33.79 -11.36 -3.04
CA LYS A 93 33.81 -9.89 -3.04
C LYS A 93 34.27 -9.34 -1.68
N THR A 94 35.19 -8.40 -1.71
CA THR A 94 35.62 -7.63 -0.53
C THR A 94 34.53 -6.65 -0.12
N LEU A 95 34.29 -6.55 1.19
CA LEU A 95 33.24 -5.70 1.77
C LEU A 95 33.85 -4.51 2.53
N ASN A 96 33.22 -3.35 2.40
CA ASN A 96 33.53 -2.15 3.17
C ASN A 96 33.05 -2.29 4.64
N LYS A 97 33.36 -1.30 5.50
CA LYS A 97 33.02 -1.33 6.93
C LYS A 97 31.50 -1.32 7.17
N GLU A 98 30.77 -0.49 6.46
CA GLU A 98 29.31 -0.34 6.57
C GLU A 98 28.54 -1.60 6.15
N GLN A 99 29.00 -2.27 5.08
CA GLN A 99 28.44 -3.53 4.62
C GLN A 99 28.62 -4.64 5.66
N LYS A 100 29.77 -4.70 6.31
CA LYS A 100 30.02 -5.66 7.40
C LYS A 100 29.11 -5.41 8.60
N GLU A 101 28.90 -4.16 8.97
CA GLU A 101 27.95 -3.79 10.03
C GLU A 101 26.51 -4.18 9.65
N THR A 102 26.13 -3.96 8.39
CA THR A 102 24.82 -4.38 7.89
C THR A 102 24.64 -5.89 8.00
N LEU A 103 25.67 -6.69 7.67
CA LEU A 103 25.65 -8.14 7.86
C LEU A 103 25.58 -8.56 9.33
N ARG A 104 26.27 -7.85 10.23
CA ARG A 104 26.18 -8.10 11.69
C ARG A 104 24.76 -7.92 12.23
N SER A 105 23.96 -7.05 11.61
CA SER A 105 22.56 -6.84 12.00
C SER A 105 21.60 -7.95 11.57
N LYS A 106 22.06 -9.01 10.87
CA LYS A 106 21.21 -10.08 10.32
C LYS A 106 20.32 -10.74 11.36
N SER A 107 20.89 -11.21 12.47
CA SER A 107 20.13 -11.90 13.52
C SER A 107 19.02 -10.99 14.06
N VAL A 108 19.35 -9.73 14.37
CA VAL A 108 18.41 -8.72 14.86
C VAL A 108 17.26 -8.50 13.88
N VAL A 109 17.55 -8.42 12.57
CA VAL A 109 16.51 -8.24 11.54
C VAL A 109 15.59 -9.46 11.46
N ILE A 110 16.13 -10.67 11.51
CA ILE A 110 15.33 -11.91 11.44
C ILE A 110 14.43 -12.04 12.67
N THR A 111 14.98 -11.84 13.88
CA THR A 111 14.20 -11.87 15.12
C THR A 111 13.11 -10.81 15.12
N ALA A 112 13.41 -9.58 14.70
CA ALA A 112 12.40 -8.52 14.63
C ALA A 112 11.27 -8.80 13.61
N ILE A 113 11.57 -9.52 12.52
CA ILE A 113 10.53 -9.97 11.57
C ILE A 113 9.60 -10.98 12.25
N ASP A 114 10.16 -12.01 12.87
CA ASP A 114 9.39 -13.07 13.54
C ASP A 114 8.49 -12.51 14.66
N GLU A 115 9.04 -11.63 15.51
CA GLU A 115 8.27 -10.96 16.57
C GLU A 115 7.10 -10.13 16.00
N LEU A 116 7.33 -9.34 14.96
CA LEU A 116 6.27 -8.52 14.34
C LEU A 116 5.22 -9.35 13.61
N GLU A 117 5.61 -10.49 13.02
CA GLU A 117 4.66 -11.43 12.40
C GLU A 117 3.77 -12.09 13.45
N LYS A 118 4.35 -12.46 14.61
CA LYS A 118 3.59 -12.98 15.76
C LYS A 118 2.59 -11.96 16.30
N LEU A 119 2.95 -10.68 16.35
CA LEU A 119 2.07 -9.61 16.84
C LEU A 119 1.00 -9.19 15.82
N ARG A 120 1.24 -9.37 14.53
CA ARG A 120 0.29 -8.97 13.47
C ARG A 120 -1.04 -9.71 13.58
N HIS A 121 -0.99 -11.01 13.83
CA HIS A 121 -2.17 -11.87 13.87
C HIS A 121 -3.16 -11.52 15.00
N PRO A 122 -2.74 -11.40 16.27
CA PRO A 122 -3.66 -11.04 17.36
C PRO A 122 -4.25 -9.62 17.18
N LEU A 123 -3.48 -8.67 16.65
CA LEU A 123 -3.99 -7.32 16.39
C LEU A 123 -5.04 -7.30 15.28
N ALA A 124 -4.85 -8.06 14.20
CA ALA A 124 -5.86 -8.19 13.16
C ALA A 124 -7.14 -8.85 13.68
N ALA A 125 -7.02 -9.86 14.54
CA ALA A 125 -8.17 -10.53 15.16
C ALA A 125 -9.01 -9.58 16.02
N VAL A 126 -8.36 -8.80 16.90
CA VAL A 126 -9.05 -7.82 17.76
C VAL A 126 -9.78 -6.75 16.94
N VAL A 127 -9.18 -6.24 15.86
CA VAL A 127 -9.85 -5.26 14.98
C VAL A 127 -11.12 -5.83 14.35
N VAL A 128 -11.11 -7.11 13.97
CA VAL A 128 -12.30 -7.79 13.44
C VAL A 128 -13.35 -7.98 14.54
N GLU A 129 -12.94 -8.38 15.75
CA GLU A 129 -13.85 -8.54 16.89
C GLU A 129 -14.52 -7.21 17.27
N GLU A 130 -13.78 -6.11 17.34
CA GLU A 130 -14.33 -4.77 17.62
C GLU A 130 -15.35 -4.34 16.55
N PHE A 131 -15.07 -4.61 15.27
CA PHE A 131 -16.00 -4.30 14.19
C PHE A 131 -17.32 -5.09 14.30
N LEU A 132 -17.26 -6.35 14.73
CA LEU A 132 -18.44 -7.20 14.89
C LEU A 132 -19.25 -6.90 16.17
N LEU A 133 -18.60 -6.36 17.20
CA LEU A 133 -19.20 -6.04 18.49
C LEU A 133 -19.76 -4.61 18.56
N ALA A 134 -19.44 -3.73 17.62
CA ALA A 134 -19.97 -2.37 17.57
C ALA A 134 -21.48 -2.40 17.22
N PRO A 135 -22.39 -2.00 18.12
CA PRO A 135 -23.81 -1.93 17.82
C PRO A 135 -24.10 -0.74 16.88
N CYS A 136 -24.94 -0.99 15.87
CA CYS A 136 -25.44 0.01 14.92
C CYS A 136 -26.15 1.20 15.59
#